data_AF-A0A7L5FD40-F1
#
_entry.id   AF-A0A7L5FD40-F1
#
_cell.length_a   1.000
_cell.length_b   1.000
_cell.length_c   1.000
_cell.angle_alpha   90.00
_cell.angle_beta   90.00
_cell.angle_gamma   90.00
#
_symmetry.space_group_name_H-M   'P 1'
#
loop_
_entity.id
_entity.type
_entity.pdbx_description
1 polymer ?
#
loop_
_entity_poly.entity_id
_entity_poly.type
_entity_poly.pdbx_seq_one_letter_code
_entity_poly.pdbx_strand_id
1 'polypeptide(L)'
;MNKDLFTKGILAVIAWNLSFLSVDKILDNFTSQDTTELTKRFVAVPLNNDGSINVRVTNNETIKVDISNISTNDELDINIDEVGGAYVPYGKLKVVIEN
;
A
#
# COMPACT_ATOMS: atom_id res chain seq x y z
N MET A 1 -26.18 -41.76 46.70
CA MET A 1 -25.94 -41.32 45.31
C MET A 1 -24.44 -41.12 45.12
N ASN A 2 -23.83 -41.88 44.21
CA ASN A 2 -22.39 -41.80 43.95
C ASN A 2 -22.10 -40.43 43.33
N LYS A 3 -21.55 -39.50 44.12
CA LYS A 3 -21.30 -38.11 43.72
C LYS A 3 -20.51 -38.00 42.40
N ASP A 4 -19.68 -39.00 42.12
CA ASP A 4 -18.91 -39.15 40.89
C ASP A 4 -19.78 -39.14 39.60
N LEU A 5 -20.97 -39.74 39.63
CA LEU A 5 -21.86 -39.76 38.45
C LEU A 5 -22.50 -38.39 38.18
N PHE A 6 -22.83 -37.64 39.23
CA PHE A 6 -23.43 -36.30 39.12
C PHE A 6 -22.41 -35.30 38.63
N THR A 7 -21.19 -35.35 39.18
CA THR A 7 -20.08 -34.48 38.74
C THR A 7 -19.68 -34.76 37.30
N LYS A 8 -19.60 -36.03 36.88
CA LYS A 8 -19.35 -36.39 35.48
C LYS A 8 -20.48 -35.94 34.55
N GLY A 9 -21.72 -36.10 34.97
CA GLY A 9 -22.90 -35.65 34.20
C GLY A 9 -22.90 -34.15 33.97
N ILE A 10 -22.70 -33.34 35.03
CA ILE A 10 -22.69 -31.88 34.88
C ILE A 10 -21.47 -31.39 34.09
N LEU A 11 -20.31 -32.05 34.25
CA LEU A 11 -19.10 -31.75 33.49
C LEU A 11 -19.29 -32.01 31.98
N ALA A 12 -20.00 -33.08 31.63
CA ALA A 12 -20.30 -33.40 30.23
C ALA A 12 -21.22 -32.34 29.59
N VAL A 13 -22.24 -31.86 30.32
CA VAL A 13 -23.18 -30.84 29.82
C VAL A 13 -22.48 -29.49 29.61
N ILE A 14 -21.63 -29.06 30.55
CA ILE A 14 -20.89 -27.79 30.38
C ILE A 14 -19.88 -27.88 29.24
N ALA A 15 -19.20 -29.03 29.08
CA ALA A 15 -18.26 -29.25 27.99
C ALA A 15 -18.98 -29.21 26.64
N TRP A 16 -20.14 -29.87 26.53
CA TRP A 16 -20.97 -29.86 25.33
C TRP A 16 -21.40 -28.44 24.93
N ASN A 17 -21.94 -27.66 25.86
CA ASN A 17 -22.34 -26.27 25.58
C ASN A 17 -21.16 -25.39 25.14
N LEU A 18 -19.97 -25.58 25.73
CA LEU A 18 -18.77 -24.84 25.34
C LEU A 18 -18.23 -25.25 23.97
N SER A 19 -18.37 -26.53 23.58
CA SER A 19 -18.00 -27.01 22.24
C SER A 19 -18.83 -26.34 21.15
N PHE A 20 -20.15 -26.26 21.30
CA PHE A 20 -21.02 -25.58 20.33
C PHE A 20 -20.73 -24.08 20.25
N LEU A 21 -20.62 -23.40 21.39
CA LEU A 21 -20.30 -21.96 21.42
C LEU A 21 -18.94 -21.64 20.78
N SER A 22 -17.97 -22.54 20.89
CA SER A 22 -16.64 -22.36 20.28
C SER A 22 -16.68 -22.50 18.76
N VAL A 23 -17.49 -23.44 18.23
CA VAL A 23 -17.65 -23.62 16.78
C VAL A 23 -18.31 -22.39 16.17
N ASP A 24 -19.38 -21.86 16.77
CA ASP A 24 -20.08 -20.66 16.27
C ASP A 24 -19.14 -19.44 16.25
N LYS A 25 -18.36 -19.22 17.31
CA LYS A 25 -17.37 -18.13 17.37
C LYS A 25 -16.21 -18.30 16.40
N ILE A 26 -15.74 -19.52 16.16
CA ILE A 26 -14.68 -19.78 15.17
C ILE A 26 -15.23 -19.54 13.76
N LEU A 27 -16.45 -20.00 13.48
CA LEU A 27 -17.10 -19.82 12.19
C LEU A 27 -17.39 -18.33 11.91
N ASP A 28 -17.89 -17.58 12.89
CA ASP A 28 -18.11 -16.14 12.77
C ASP A 28 -16.81 -15.35 12.57
N ASN A 29 -15.69 -15.79 13.17
CA ASN A 29 -14.36 -15.20 12.93
C ASN A 29 -13.81 -15.49 11.52
N PHE A 30 -14.29 -16.55 10.84
CA PHE A 30 -13.96 -16.84 9.45
C PHE A 30 -14.82 -16.06 8.46
N THR A 31 -16.03 -15.64 8.86
CA THR A 31 -17.00 -14.96 7.97
C THR A 31 -17.20 -13.47 8.26
N SER A 32 -16.67 -12.96 9.38
CA SER A 32 -16.84 -11.56 9.80
C SER A 32 -15.51 -10.84 9.95
N GLN A 33 -14.65 -10.92 8.93
CA GLN A 33 -13.78 -9.80 8.66
C GLN A 33 -14.61 -8.85 7.79
N ASP A 34 -15.10 -7.77 8.41
CA ASP A 34 -15.73 -6.67 7.69
C ASP A 34 -14.69 -6.06 6.75
N THR A 35 -14.60 -6.62 5.55
CA THR A 35 -13.65 -6.24 4.51
C THR A 35 -13.99 -4.88 3.91
N THR A 36 -15.14 -4.29 4.25
CA THR A 36 -15.68 -3.11 3.57
C THR A 36 -14.91 -1.82 3.85
N GLU A 37 -14.10 -1.74 4.90
CA GLU A 37 -13.25 -0.57 5.21
C GLU A 37 -11.78 -0.74 4.77
N LEU A 38 -11.27 -1.97 4.72
CA LEU A 38 -9.90 -2.26 4.27
C LEU A 38 -9.78 -2.32 2.74
N THR A 39 -10.81 -2.81 2.04
CA THR A 39 -10.82 -2.87 0.57
C THR A 39 -11.04 -1.51 -0.10
N LYS A 40 -11.56 -0.51 0.61
CA LYS A 40 -11.64 0.87 0.10
C LYS A 40 -10.29 1.59 0.06
N ARG A 41 -9.29 1.12 0.80
CA ARG A 41 -7.98 1.79 0.94
C ARG A 41 -6.90 1.24 0.02
N PHE A 42 -7.11 0.05 -0.55
CA PHE A 42 -6.12 -0.58 -1.42
C PHE A 42 -6.79 -0.98 -2.73
N VAL A 43 -6.37 -0.31 -3.80
CA VAL A 43 -6.67 -0.75 -5.16
C VAL A 43 -5.56 -1.70 -5.58
N ALA A 44 -5.93 -2.88 -6.06
CA ALA A 44 -4.98 -3.78 -6.70
C ALA A 44 -4.46 -3.11 -7.98
N VAL A 45 -3.16 -2.84 -8.03
CA VAL A 45 -2.49 -2.28 -9.20
C VAL A 45 -1.65 -3.38 -9.87
N PRO A 46 -1.70 -3.50 -11.20
CA PRO A 46 -0.85 -4.44 -11.90
C PRO A 46 0.62 -4.07 -11.73
N LEU A 47 1.43 -5.05 -11.34
CA LEU A 47 2.88 -4.93 -11.27
C LEU A 47 3.51 -5.51 -12.52
N ASN A 48 4.58 -4.89 -12.99
CA ASN A 48 5.48 -5.48 -13.96
C ASN A 48 6.32 -6.59 -13.31
N ASN A 49 6.99 -7.43 -14.11
CA ASN A 49 7.81 -8.54 -13.59
C ASN A 49 9.01 -8.09 -12.72
N ASP A 50 9.44 -6.84 -12.86
CA ASP A 50 10.50 -6.20 -12.08
C ASP A 50 9.97 -5.49 -10.81
N GLY A 51 8.65 -5.55 -10.55
CA GLY A 51 8.00 -4.91 -9.41
C GLY A 51 7.65 -3.43 -9.61
N SER A 52 7.89 -2.87 -10.80
CA SER A 52 7.51 -1.48 -11.12
C SER A 52 6.03 -1.33 -11.48
N ILE A 53 5.50 -0.10 -11.39
CA ILE A 53 4.13 0.27 -11.82
C ILE A 53 4.23 1.33 -12.91
N ASN A 54 3.59 1.07 -14.04
CA ASN A 54 3.45 2.07 -15.11
C ASN A 54 2.23 2.95 -14.84
N VAL A 55 2.45 4.24 -14.55
CA VAL A 55 1.39 5.23 -14.34
C VAL A 55 1.37 6.19 -15.52
N ARG A 56 0.23 6.34 -16.18
CA ARG A 56 0.00 7.37 -17.22
C ARG A 56 -0.99 8.40 -16.69
N VAL A 57 -0.54 9.65 -16.55
CA VAL A 57 -1.40 10.77 -16.18
C VAL A 57 -2.06 11.30 -17.45
N THR A 58 -3.39 11.20 -17.54
CA THR A 58 -4.16 11.58 -18.74
C THR A 58 -4.98 12.85 -18.56
N ASN A 59 -5.12 13.35 -17.33
CA ASN A 59 -5.85 14.58 -17.00
C ASN A 59 -4.87 15.60 -16.41
N ASN A 60 -5.17 16.89 -16.58
CA ASN A 60 -4.38 18.01 -16.05
C ASN A 60 -4.66 18.27 -14.56
N GLU A 61 -5.37 17.37 -13.88
CA GLU A 61 -5.61 17.47 -12.44
C GLU A 61 -4.32 17.19 -11.66
N THR A 62 -4.10 17.99 -10.62
CA THR A 62 -2.91 17.88 -9.77
C THR A 62 -2.92 16.57 -9.01
N ILE A 63 -1.91 15.74 -9.24
CA ILE A 63 -1.67 14.52 -8.46
C ILE A 63 -0.59 14.81 -7.43
N LYS A 64 -0.87 14.53 -6.16
CA LYS A 64 0.14 14.59 -5.11
C LYS A 64 0.99 13.31 -5.14
N VAL A 65 2.26 13.46 -5.48
CA VAL A 65 3.27 12.40 -5.48
C VAL A 65 4.44 12.80 -4.59
N ASP A 66 4.86 11.91 -3.71
CA ASP A 66 6.09 12.07 -2.93
C ASP A 66 7.22 11.39 -3.68
N ILE A 67 8.10 12.18 -4.30
CA ILE A 67 9.22 11.70 -5.10
C ILE A 67 10.48 11.70 -4.21
N SER A 68 11.00 10.52 -3.89
CA SER A 68 12.22 10.38 -3.07
C SER A 68 13.50 10.56 -3.87
N ASN A 69 13.50 10.17 -5.15
CA ASN A 69 14.65 10.32 -6.04
C ASN A 69 14.19 10.39 -7.50
N ILE A 70 14.89 11.18 -8.32
CA ILE A 70 14.74 11.24 -9.77
C ILE A 70 16.12 10.98 -10.36
N SER A 71 16.22 9.93 -11.17
CA SER A 71 17.41 9.66 -11.98
C SER A 71 17.01 9.66 -13.43
N THR A 72 17.48 10.66 -14.16
CA THR A 72 17.39 10.74 -15.62
C THR A 72 18.77 10.49 -16.20
N ASN A 73 18.85 9.72 -17.27
CA ASN A 73 20.09 9.55 -18.04
C ASN A 73 20.15 10.51 -19.23
N ASP A 74 19.06 11.23 -19.50
CA ASP A 74 18.94 12.09 -20.66
C ASP A 74 19.49 13.49 -20.35
N GLU A 75 20.18 14.08 -21.33
CA GLU A 75 20.60 15.49 -21.31
C GLU A 75 19.34 16.38 -21.34
N LEU A 76 19.20 17.29 -20.37
CA LEU A 76 18.18 18.32 -20.42
C LEU A 76 18.63 19.42 -21.38
N ASP A 77 17.98 19.51 -22.54
CA ASP A 77 18.22 20.60 -23.49
C ASP A 77 17.62 21.91 -22.96
N ILE A 78 18.47 22.92 -22.76
CA ILE A 78 18.08 24.23 -22.24
C ILE A 78 18.51 25.28 -23.26
N ASN A 79 17.53 25.98 -23.84
CA ASN A 79 17.79 27.16 -24.65
C ASN A 79 17.99 28.37 -23.73
N ILE A 80 19.19 28.95 -23.73
CA ILE A 80 19.56 30.11 -22.90
C ILE A 80 19.97 31.26 -23.81
N ASP A 81 19.22 32.36 -23.74
CA ASP A 81 19.52 33.58 -24.50
C ASP A 81 20.44 34.55 -23.73
N GLU A 82 20.33 34.60 -22.39
CA GLU A 82 21.06 35.55 -21.53
C GLU A 82 21.34 34.97 -20.14
N VAL A 83 22.55 35.22 -19.61
CA VAL A 83 22.92 34.91 -18.22
C VAL A 83 23.49 36.15 -17.56
N GLY A 84 22.79 36.69 -16.55
CA GLY A 84 23.30 37.79 -15.72
C GLY A 84 23.59 39.10 -16.46
N GLY A 85 22.83 39.47 -17.50
CA GLY A 85 23.07 40.69 -18.28
C GLY A 85 23.97 40.48 -19.50
N ALA A 86 24.56 39.30 -19.66
CA ALA A 86 25.48 38.99 -20.75
C ALA A 86 24.80 38.08 -21.78
N TYR A 87 24.85 38.52 -23.04
CA TYR A 87 24.46 37.70 -24.19
C TYR A 87 25.33 36.44 -24.26
N VAL A 88 24.68 35.28 -24.39
CA VAL A 88 25.38 34.01 -24.56
C VAL A 88 25.56 33.75 -26.06
N PRO A 89 26.81 33.72 -26.57
CA PRO A 89 27.04 33.39 -27.96
C PRO A 89 26.69 31.92 -28.24
N TYR A 90 26.18 31.65 -29.45
CA TYR A 90 25.84 30.29 -29.90
C TYR A 90 26.97 29.30 -29.65
N GLY A 91 26.73 28.29 -28.80
CA GLY A 91 27.72 27.29 -28.44
C GLY A 91 27.36 26.52 -27.17
N LYS A 92 28.25 25.60 -26.77
CA LYS A 92 28.09 24.83 -25.53
C LYS A 92 28.55 25.66 -24.33
N LEU A 93 27.66 25.89 -23.37
CA LEU A 93 28.02 26.53 -22.10
C LEU A 93 28.43 25.46 -21.08
N LYS A 94 29.63 25.59 -20.51
CA LYS A 94 30.04 24.71 -19.40
C LYS A 94 29.39 25.20 -18.11
N VAL A 95 28.52 24.38 -17.52
CA VAL A 95 27.88 24.65 -16.23
C VAL A 95 28.53 23.82 -15.13
N VAL A 96 28.68 24.39 -13.95
CA VAL A 96 29.07 23.68 -12.72
C VAL A 96 27.84 23.63 -11.83
N ILE A 97 27.44 22.43 -11.41
CA ILE A 97 26.36 22.25 -10.45
C ILE A 97 27.02 22.05 -9.10
N GLU A 98 26.78 22.99 -8.18
CA GLU A 98 27.14 22.86 -6.78
C GLU A 98 25.93 22.30 -6.02
N ASN A 99 26.16 21.23 -5.23
CA ASN A 99 25.16 20.60 -4.37
C ASN A 99 25.13 21.26 -3.00
#